data_AF-A0A6V7TJA5-F1
#
_entry.id   AF-A0A6V7TJA5-F1
#
_cell.length_a   1.000
_cell.length_b   1.000
_cell.length_c   1.000
_cell.angle_alpha   90.00
_cell.angle_beta   90.00
_cell.angle_gamma   90.00
#
_symmetry.space_group_name_H-M   'P 1'
#
loop_
_entity.id
_entity.type
_entity.pdbx_description
1 polymer ?
#
loop_
_entity_poly.entity_id
_entity_poly.type
_entity_poly.pdbx_seq_one_letter_code
_entity_poly.pdbx_strand_id
1 'polypeptide(L)'
;MTTNGLVVTSPSSLSQKQQLNKEEGNNSSKYLETLVMTTKEKPQFEYFIFTEEIYGQIVNQMFRFASLYAFGQMLNRTPVFSHNDILMRDYEAKLRVQMPNFYKKIYFLKNKIDQNKIKRVELAKTCCVYSNPEILFEYKEFNGLMLTGGIQFENYLYFDHIRKKILNLFEFGQRVYENVALIKNRLNDFSHKMCVHTPFSDYVGLGDTAINQIGEAIQYLRNFLPRIVKSRIHLYSLLLFGMEKKYINSLKNVYNESLFDNIHFMVDLEMSRLEELHFAQKSCDSLLLTASLTANAFWMGYLMPEDKPIFFVRKKWQLNRYGKNFYLDSRENLPSDWITIEEEWLHKH
;
A
#
# COMPACT_ATOMS: atom_id res chain seq x y z
N MET A 1 -62.48 54.89 6.51
CA MET A 1 -61.97 54.59 5.16
C MET A 1 -60.47 54.82 5.17
N THR A 2 -59.71 53.77 5.45
CA THR A 2 -58.24 53.78 5.50
C THR A 2 -57.79 52.34 5.23
N THR A 3 -57.26 52.08 4.05
CA THR A 3 -56.66 50.78 3.69
C THR A 3 -55.15 50.92 3.69
N ASN A 4 -54.51 50.37 4.74
CA ASN A 4 -53.07 50.12 4.80
C ASN A 4 -52.80 48.67 4.37
N GLY A 5 -51.72 48.49 3.61
CA GLY A 5 -51.26 47.20 3.12
C GLY A 5 -50.71 46.30 4.22
N LEU A 6 -50.90 44.99 4.03
CA LEU A 6 -50.30 43.93 4.81
C LEU A 6 -49.51 43.02 3.86
N VAL A 7 -48.19 43.02 4.06
CA VAL A 7 -47.26 42.04 3.50
C VAL A 7 -47.35 40.78 4.37
N VAL A 8 -47.65 39.65 3.75
CA VAL A 8 -47.61 38.32 4.40
C VAL A 8 -46.34 37.62 3.93
N THR A 9 -45.41 37.40 4.86
CA THR A 9 -44.28 36.47 4.70
C THR A 9 -44.66 35.10 5.28
N SER A 10 -44.32 34.03 4.56
CA SER A 10 -44.53 32.65 4.96
C SER A 10 -43.41 32.16 5.92
N PRO A 11 -43.69 31.30 6.92
CA PRO A 11 -42.67 30.78 7.83
C PRO A 11 -41.90 29.58 7.26
N SER A 12 -40.61 29.57 7.55
CA SER A 12 -39.62 28.57 7.15
C SER A 12 -39.67 27.27 7.97
N SER A 13 -39.45 26.15 7.29
CA SER A 13 -39.43 24.78 7.79
C SER A 13 -38.11 24.42 8.49
N LEU A 14 -37.83 25.05 9.64
CA LEU A 14 -36.57 24.88 10.39
C LEU A 14 -36.71 24.10 11.71
N SER A 15 -37.88 23.57 12.06
CA SER A 15 -38.09 22.93 13.39
C SER A 15 -38.03 21.39 13.42
N GLN A 16 -38.02 20.68 12.30
CA GLN A 16 -37.98 19.20 12.32
C GLN A 16 -36.57 18.58 12.29
N LYS A 17 -35.53 19.33 11.87
CA LYS A 17 -34.13 18.85 11.86
C LYS A 17 -33.43 18.91 13.23
N GLN A 18 -34.02 19.57 14.22
CA GLN A 18 -33.41 19.72 15.55
C GLN A 18 -33.84 18.66 16.58
N GLN A 19 -34.85 17.84 16.29
CA GLN A 19 -35.31 16.78 17.20
C GLN A 19 -34.70 15.40 16.91
N LEU A 20 -34.25 15.12 15.67
CA LEU A 20 -33.55 13.86 15.35
C LEU A 20 -32.09 13.82 15.82
N ASN A 21 -31.46 14.97 16.07
CA ASN A 21 -30.05 15.03 16.51
C ASN A 21 -29.86 14.90 18.03
N LYS A 22 -30.93 14.72 18.81
CA LYS A 22 -30.86 14.64 20.29
C LYS A 22 -30.93 13.23 20.86
N GLU A 23 -31.31 12.22 20.08
CA GLU A 23 -31.42 10.83 20.54
C GLU A 23 -30.22 9.94 20.15
N GLU A 24 -29.41 10.32 19.15
CA GLU A 24 -28.16 9.60 18.81
C GLU A 24 -26.98 9.95 19.75
N GLY A 25 -27.11 11.00 20.56
CA GLY A 25 -26.04 11.49 21.45
C GLY A 25 -25.84 10.70 22.75
N ASN A 26 -26.77 9.81 23.13
CA ASN A 26 -26.76 9.20 24.47
C ASN A 26 -26.39 7.70 24.52
N ASN A 27 -26.34 7.00 23.39
CA ASN A 27 -25.95 5.58 23.34
C ASN A 27 -24.48 5.35 22.92
N SER A 28 -23.80 6.34 22.34
CA SER A 28 -22.36 6.22 22.02
C SER A 28 -21.45 6.38 23.24
N SER A 29 -21.94 6.98 24.33
CA SER A 29 -21.11 7.29 25.51
C SER A 29 -20.94 6.12 26.48
N LYS A 30 -21.71 5.03 26.32
CA LYS A 30 -21.70 3.89 27.26
C LYS A 30 -20.85 2.71 26.81
N TYR A 31 -20.30 2.76 25.58
CA TYR A 31 -19.34 1.77 25.05
C TYR A 31 -17.90 2.29 24.98
N LEU A 32 -17.67 3.51 25.49
CA LEU A 32 -16.34 4.11 25.67
C LEU A 32 -15.84 3.91 27.11
N GLU A 33 -16.26 2.82 27.76
CA GLU A 33 -15.57 2.32 28.95
C GLU A 33 -14.19 1.79 28.54
N THR A 34 -13.21 2.67 28.66
CA THR A 34 -11.87 2.36 29.18
C THR A 34 -11.21 1.12 28.58
N LEU A 35 -11.00 1.12 27.26
CA LEU A 35 -9.96 0.28 26.66
C LEU A 35 -8.62 0.86 27.11
N VAL A 36 -8.14 0.43 28.28
CA VAL A 36 -6.75 0.65 28.70
C VAL A 36 -5.89 0.03 27.61
N MET A 37 -5.39 0.86 26.69
CA MET A 37 -4.39 0.47 25.72
C MET A 37 -3.13 0.16 26.51
N THR A 38 -2.99 -1.09 26.96
CA THR A 38 -1.68 -1.62 27.28
C THR A 38 -0.95 -1.69 25.94
N THR A 39 -0.27 -0.61 25.58
CA THR A 39 0.77 -0.65 24.57
C THR A 39 1.63 -1.88 24.88
N LYS A 40 2.01 -2.66 23.86
CA LYS A 40 2.92 -3.81 24.06
C LYS A 40 4.34 -3.30 24.37
N GLU A 41 4.46 -2.51 25.42
CA GLU A 41 5.71 -2.12 26.06
C GLU A 41 6.10 -3.28 26.98
N LYS A 42 6.68 -4.34 26.42
CA LYS A 42 7.26 -5.40 27.23
C LYS A 42 8.77 -5.19 27.42
N PRO A 43 9.29 -5.42 28.64
CA PRO A 43 10.70 -5.33 28.94
C PRO A 43 11.44 -6.58 28.43
N GLN A 44 12.72 -6.40 28.06
CA GLN A 44 13.66 -7.45 27.64
C GLN A 44 13.53 -8.04 26.24
N PHE A 45 13.52 -7.17 25.22
CA PHE A 45 14.35 -7.52 24.05
C PHE A 45 15.78 -7.13 24.40
N GLU A 46 16.59 -8.08 24.88
CA GLU A 46 18.02 -7.81 25.15
C GLU A 46 18.71 -7.30 23.89
N TYR A 47 18.25 -7.77 22.72
CA TYR A 47 18.72 -7.32 21.42
C TYR A 47 17.56 -6.94 20.49
N PHE A 48 17.59 -5.72 19.97
CA PHE A 48 16.55 -5.16 19.12
C PHE A 48 17.12 -4.39 17.93
N ILE A 49 16.26 -4.18 16.92
CA ILE A 49 16.58 -3.44 15.71
C ILE A 49 15.39 -2.56 15.30
N PHE A 50 15.66 -1.34 14.90
CA PHE A 50 14.64 -0.37 14.51
C PHE A 50 15.21 0.68 13.56
N THR A 51 14.34 1.55 13.03
CA THR A 51 14.73 2.72 12.24
C THR A 51 14.22 4.00 12.89
N GLU A 52 14.64 5.13 12.34
CA GLU A 52 13.94 6.41 12.53
C GLU A 52 12.46 6.32 12.15
N GLU A 53 11.67 7.24 12.69
CA GLU A 53 10.26 7.40 12.34
C GLU A 53 10.12 7.74 10.86
N ILE A 54 9.14 7.12 10.20
CA ILE A 54 8.87 7.34 8.78
C ILE A 54 7.46 7.90 8.61
N TYR A 55 7.33 8.96 7.81
CA TYR A 55 6.04 9.59 7.52
C TYR A 55 5.34 8.95 6.31
N GLY A 56 5.23 7.62 6.32
CA GLY A 56 4.64 6.82 5.24
C GLY A 56 3.28 6.21 5.62
N GLN A 57 2.48 5.92 4.59
CA GLN A 57 1.22 5.18 4.76
C GLN A 57 1.49 3.72 5.17
N ILE A 58 0.44 2.97 5.48
CA ILE A 58 0.56 1.58 5.97
C ILE A 58 1.43 0.67 5.08
N VAL A 59 1.38 0.86 3.77
CA VAL A 59 2.19 0.10 2.81
C VAL A 59 3.70 0.38 2.91
N ASN A 60 4.10 1.60 3.26
CA ASN A 60 5.50 1.94 3.54
C ASN A 60 5.94 1.32 4.88
N GLN A 61 5.03 1.29 5.87
CA GLN A 61 5.31 0.65 7.16
C GLN A 61 5.45 -0.87 7.01
N MET A 62 4.70 -1.50 6.10
CA MET A 62 4.86 -2.91 5.76
C MET A 62 6.26 -3.19 5.19
N PHE A 63 6.77 -2.33 4.31
CA PHE A 63 8.15 -2.42 3.81
C PHE A 63 9.19 -2.33 4.92
N ARG A 64 9.11 -1.25 5.71
CA ARG A 64 9.98 -1.03 6.86
C ARG A 64 9.99 -2.24 7.78
N PHE A 65 8.81 -2.75 8.13
CA PHE A 65 8.70 -3.89 9.03
C PHE A 65 9.22 -5.19 8.41
N ALA A 66 8.91 -5.48 7.14
CA ALA A 66 9.39 -6.69 6.47
C ALA A 66 10.93 -6.76 6.46
N SER A 67 11.58 -5.65 6.12
CA SER A 67 13.04 -5.52 6.14
C SER A 67 13.60 -5.66 7.56
N LEU A 68 13.06 -4.93 8.54
CA LEU A 68 13.47 -5.07 9.95
C LEU A 68 13.27 -6.49 10.49
N TYR A 69 12.20 -7.17 10.09
CA TYR A 69 11.89 -8.54 10.50
C TYR A 69 12.91 -9.53 9.93
N ALA A 70 13.31 -9.37 8.67
CA ALA A 70 14.35 -10.19 8.05
C ALA A 70 15.72 -9.95 8.71
N PHE A 71 16.11 -8.69 8.93
CA PHE A 71 17.35 -8.37 9.65
C PHE A 71 17.33 -8.89 11.08
N GLY A 72 16.18 -8.80 11.75
CA GLY A 72 15.95 -9.36 13.07
C GLY A 72 16.19 -10.87 13.11
N GLN A 73 15.66 -11.62 12.13
CA GLN A 73 15.93 -13.06 12.03
C GLN A 73 17.41 -13.36 11.80
N MET A 74 18.07 -12.60 10.90
CA MET A 74 19.49 -12.78 10.59
C MET A 74 20.40 -12.51 11.79
N LEU A 75 20.08 -11.52 12.61
CA LEU A 75 20.91 -11.07 13.74
C LEU A 75 20.45 -11.58 15.11
N ASN A 76 19.38 -12.39 15.15
CA ASN A 76 18.68 -12.78 16.38
C ASN A 76 18.24 -11.56 17.22
N ARG A 77 17.62 -10.58 16.56
CA ARG A 77 17.10 -9.33 17.15
C ARG A 77 15.60 -9.21 16.94
N THR A 78 14.93 -8.54 17.86
CA THR A 78 13.50 -8.24 17.71
C THR A 78 13.32 -6.91 16.97
N PRO A 79 12.54 -6.86 15.87
CA PRO A 79 12.15 -5.61 15.25
C PRO A 79 11.21 -4.84 16.16
N VAL A 80 11.49 -3.56 16.35
CA VAL A 80 10.71 -2.66 17.21
C VAL A 80 10.52 -1.30 16.55
N PHE A 81 9.54 -0.54 17.01
CA PHE A 81 9.31 0.85 16.64
C PHE A 81 9.75 1.79 17.75
N SER A 82 10.07 3.05 17.42
CA SER A 82 10.41 4.05 18.44
C SER A 82 9.22 4.25 19.39
N HIS A 83 9.50 4.63 20.64
CA HIS A 83 8.43 4.92 21.60
C HIS A 83 7.45 5.99 21.10
N ASN A 84 7.93 6.93 20.28
CA ASN A 84 7.17 8.08 19.78
C ASN A 84 6.68 7.90 18.33
N ASP A 85 6.68 6.68 17.78
CA ASP A 85 6.18 6.43 16.42
C ASP A 85 4.65 6.58 16.35
N ILE A 86 4.19 7.83 16.23
CA ILE A 86 2.77 8.20 16.27
C ILE A 86 1.99 7.44 15.21
N LEU A 87 2.53 7.34 13.99
CA LEU A 87 1.84 6.66 12.88
C LEU A 87 1.63 5.18 13.16
N MET A 88 2.65 4.47 13.64
CA MET A 88 2.48 3.06 13.98
C MET A 88 1.56 2.85 15.17
N ARG A 89 1.52 3.78 16.12
CA ARG A 89 0.54 3.77 17.22
C ARG A 89 -0.89 3.97 16.70
N ASP A 90 -1.11 4.89 15.75
CA ASP A 90 -2.41 5.11 15.12
C ASP A 90 -2.89 3.89 14.33
N TYR A 91 -1.96 3.12 13.75
CA TYR A 91 -2.27 1.87 13.07
C TYR A 91 -2.52 0.70 14.01
N GLU A 92 -2.07 0.73 15.27
CA GLU A 92 -2.09 -0.42 16.18
C GLU A 92 -3.50 -1.03 16.32
N ALA A 93 -4.50 -0.19 16.63
CA ALA A 93 -5.88 -0.64 16.81
C ALA A 93 -6.49 -1.19 15.50
N LYS A 94 -6.15 -0.58 14.35
CA LYS A 94 -6.62 -1.01 13.02
C LYS A 94 -5.99 -2.36 12.65
N LEU A 95 -4.68 -2.51 12.83
CA LEU A 95 -3.94 -3.72 12.50
C LEU A 95 -4.37 -4.92 13.32
N ARG A 96 -4.77 -4.73 14.58
CA ARG A 96 -5.34 -5.81 15.40
C ARG A 96 -6.50 -6.52 14.71
N VAL A 97 -7.32 -5.77 13.95
CA VAL A 97 -8.49 -6.30 13.23
C VAL A 97 -8.13 -6.63 11.78
N GLN A 98 -7.35 -5.80 11.11
CA GLN A 98 -7.13 -5.88 9.66
C GLN A 98 -5.96 -6.78 9.27
N MET A 99 -4.93 -6.96 10.11
CA MET A 99 -3.75 -7.79 9.86
C MET A 99 -3.22 -8.37 11.19
N PRO A 100 -3.94 -9.33 11.80
CA PRO A 100 -3.69 -9.75 13.17
C PRO A 100 -2.30 -10.37 13.39
N ASN A 101 -1.73 -11.03 12.38
CA ASN A 101 -0.39 -11.61 12.47
C ASN A 101 0.69 -10.51 12.51
N PHE A 102 0.53 -9.46 11.70
CA PHE A 102 1.39 -8.28 11.75
C PHE A 102 1.29 -7.60 13.11
N TYR A 103 0.07 -7.32 13.60
CA TYR A 103 -0.16 -6.74 14.92
C TYR A 103 0.50 -7.53 16.06
N LYS A 104 0.51 -8.87 15.99
CA LYS A 104 1.17 -9.72 17.01
C LYS A 104 2.66 -9.45 17.12
N LYS A 105 3.32 -8.98 16.06
CA LYS A 105 4.76 -8.73 15.98
C LYS A 105 5.16 -7.26 16.14
N ILE A 106 4.20 -6.36 16.33
CA ILE A 106 4.48 -4.94 16.60
C ILE A 106 4.83 -4.77 18.07
N TYR A 107 5.99 -4.16 18.31
CA TYR A 107 6.52 -3.81 19.62
C TYR A 107 7.09 -2.39 19.57
N PHE A 108 6.97 -1.66 20.68
CA PHE A 108 7.52 -0.31 20.82
C PHE A 108 8.62 -0.29 21.87
N LEU A 109 9.64 0.53 21.62
CA LEU A 109 10.67 0.82 22.60
C LEU A 109 10.05 1.51 23.84
N LYS A 110 10.70 1.30 24.99
CA LYS A 110 10.40 2.08 26.19
C LYS A 110 10.90 3.51 26.02
N ASN A 111 10.20 4.46 26.64
CA ASN A 111 10.54 5.89 26.59
C ASN A 111 11.98 6.19 27.06
N LYS A 112 12.47 5.45 28.04
CA LYS A 112 13.84 5.60 28.59
C LYS A 112 14.67 4.37 28.25
N ILE A 113 15.48 4.48 27.20
CA ILE A 113 16.53 3.52 26.85
C ILE A 113 17.90 4.18 26.99
N ASP A 114 18.83 3.42 27.53
CA ASP A 114 20.24 3.79 27.60
C ASP A 114 20.83 3.91 26.18
N GLN A 115 21.12 5.14 25.76
CA GLN A 115 21.64 5.45 24.42
C GLN A 115 23.03 4.83 24.19
N ASN A 116 23.81 4.56 25.25
CA ASN A 116 25.13 3.94 25.11
C ASN A 116 25.04 2.48 24.64
N LYS A 117 23.85 1.87 24.75
CA LYS A 117 23.58 0.51 24.27
C LYS A 117 23.01 0.46 22.85
N ILE A 118 22.83 1.62 22.20
CA ILE A 118 22.31 1.73 20.85
C ILE A 118 23.45 2.16 19.91
N LYS A 119 23.68 1.38 18.86
CA LYS A 119 24.54 1.79 17.74
C LYS A 119 23.67 2.29 16.60
N ARG A 120 23.95 3.52 16.16
CA ARG A 120 23.42 4.04 14.89
C ARG A 120 24.29 3.53 13.73
N VAL A 121 23.64 2.95 12.72
CA VAL A 121 24.30 2.37 11.54
C VAL A 121 23.61 2.87 10.28
N GLU A 122 24.35 3.55 9.39
CA GLU A 122 23.86 3.89 8.06
C GLU A 122 23.94 2.65 7.16
N LEU A 123 22.80 2.00 6.93
CA LEU A 123 22.75 0.76 6.15
C LEU A 123 22.62 1.04 4.66
N ALA A 124 21.74 1.98 4.27
CA ALA A 124 21.48 2.28 2.87
C ALA A 124 21.58 3.78 2.61
N LYS A 125 22.02 4.19 1.42
CA LYS A 125 22.11 5.62 1.08
C LYS A 125 20.74 6.25 0.80
N THR A 126 19.79 5.46 0.31
CA THR A 126 18.43 5.88 -0.05
C THR A 126 17.44 4.77 0.29
N CYS A 127 16.14 5.06 0.25
CA CYS A 127 15.06 4.10 0.57
C CYS A 127 15.17 2.78 -0.19
N CYS A 128 15.68 2.86 -1.40
CA CYS A 128 15.28 1.95 -2.46
C CYS A 128 16.49 1.23 -3.07
N VAL A 129 17.72 1.63 -2.73
CA VAL A 129 18.93 0.94 -3.18
C VAL A 129 19.28 -0.15 -2.18
N TYR A 130 19.43 -1.38 -2.68
CA TYR A 130 19.89 -2.52 -1.87
C TYR A 130 21.30 -2.28 -1.32
N SER A 131 21.52 -2.65 -0.07
CA SER A 131 22.83 -2.67 0.59
C SER A 131 22.94 -3.97 1.36
N ASN A 132 24.06 -4.68 1.27
CA ASN A 132 24.17 -5.99 1.94
C ASN A 132 24.05 -5.82 3.48
N PRO A 133 23.03 -6.42 4.14
CA PRO A 133 22.84 -6.26 5.58
C PRO A 133 23.85 -7.04 6.44
N GLU A 134 24.71 -7.86 5.84
CA GLU A 134 25.78 -8.57 6.58
C GLU A 134 26.74 -7.61 7.31
N ILE A 135 26.86 -6.35 6.88
CA ILE A 135 27.63 -5.32 7.61
C ILE A 135 27.13 -5.13 9.05
N LEU A 136 25.88 -5.51 9.35
CA LEU A 136 25.30 -5.38 10.68
C LEU A 136 25.90 -6.38 11.70
N PHE A 137 26.56 -7.46 11.24
CA PHE A 137 27.25 -8.40 12.13
C PHE A 137 28.45 -7.77 12.87
N GLU A 138 28.99 -6.67 12.34
CA GLU A 138 30.07 -5.89 12.98
C GLU A 138 29.64 -5.24 14.30
N TYR A 139 28.33 -5.08 14.53
CA TYR A 139 27.76 -4.36 15.68
C TYR A 139 26.98 -5.27 16.63
N LYS A 140 27.29 -6.57 16.63
CA LYS A 140 26.56 -7.58 17.41
C LYS A 140 26.62 -7.37 18.92
N GLU A 141 27.63 -6.68 19.42
CA GLU A 141 27.86 -6.35 20.83
C GLU A 141 26.85 -5.33 21.38
N PHE A 142 26.25 -4.50 20.52
CA PHE A 142 25.26 -3.51 20.95
C PHE A 142 23.89 -4.16 21.15
N ASN A 143 23.18 -3.79 22.22
CA ASN A 143 21.80 -4.24 22.46
C ASN A 143 20.85 -3.72 21.37
N GLY A 144 20.97 -2.45 20.99
CA GLY A 144 20.12 -1.83 19.98
C GLY A 144 20.88 -1.48 18.71
N LEU A 145 20.31 -1.81 17.56
CA LEU A 145 20.73 -1.26 16.28
C LEU A 145 19.67 -0.30 15.75
N MET A 146 20.06 0.96 15.60
CA MET A 146 19.26 1.99 14.96
C MET A 146 19.73 2.15 13.51
N LEU A 147 18.97 1.58 12.59
CA LEU A 147 19.27 1.67 11.18
C LEU A 147 18.86 3.03 10.63
N THR A 148 19.77 3.65 9.91
CA THR A 148 19.59 4.95 9.26
C THR A 148 19.96 4.85 7.80
N GLY A 149 19.58 5.89 7.05
CA GLY A 149 19.80 5.92 5.62
C GLY A 149 18.83 4.95 4.92
N GLY A 150 17.96 5.52 4.09
CA GLY A 150 16.91 4.73 3.44
C GLY A 150 15.87 4.15 4.40
N ILE A 151 15.35 4.97 5.31
CA ILE A 151 14.47 4.63 6.46
C ILE A 151 13.30 3.65 6.20
N GLN A 152 12.84 3.51 4.94
CA GLN A 152 11.77 2.61 4.54
C GLN A 152 12.25 1.22 4.05
N PHE A 153 13.51 1.09 3.64
CA PHE A 153 14.09 -0.13 3.06
C PHE A 153 13.17 -0.79 2.02
N GLU A 154 12.71 0.00 1.04
CA GLU A 154 11.80 -0.38 -0.04
C GLU A 154 12.52 -1.19 -1.13
N ASN A 155 13.13 -2.30 -0.74
CA ASN A 155 13.76 -3.25 -1.65
C ASN A 155 13.47 -4.68 -1.18
N TYR A 156 12.88 -5.48 -2.06
CA TYR A 156 12.42 -6.84 -1.74
C TYR A 156 13.57 -7.79 -1.36
N LEU A 157 14.78 -7.56 -1.85
CA LEU A 157 15.94 -8.42 -1.60
C LEU A 157 16.24 -8.57 -0.10
N TYR A 158 15.85 -7.58 0.71
CA TYR A 158 16.01 -7.65 2.16
C TYR A 158 15.21 -8.77 2.83
N PHE A 159 14.09 -9.20 2.25
CA PHE A 159 13.17 -10.14 2.91
C PHE A 159 12.64 -11.26 2.01
N ASP A 160 12.96 -11.25 0.71
CA ASP A 160 12.39 -12.22 -0.23
C ASP A 160 12.78 -13.67 0.04
N HIS A 161 13.99 -13.88 0.56
CA HIS A 161 14.45 -15.20 1.02
C HIS A 161 13.58 -15.79 2.15
N ILE A 162 12.77 -14.97 2.84
CA ILE A 162 11.75 -15.39 3.82
C ILE A 162 10.31 -15.06 3.38
N ARG A 163 10.05 -14.91 2.07
CA ARG A 163 8.75 -14.54 1.47
C ARG A 163 7.56 -15.21 2.12
N LYS A 164 7.56 -16.54 2.29
CA LYS A 164 6.45 -17.29 2.93
C LYS A 164 6.12 -16.78 4.34
N LYS A 165 7.13 -16.41 5.13
CA LYS A 165 6.92 -15.83 6.48
C LYS A 165 6.37 -14.41 6.38
N ILE A 166 6.83 -13.60 5.42
CA ILE A 166 6.32 -12.25 5.18
C ILE A 166 4.86 -12.28 4.74
N LEU A 167 4.49 -13.18 3.82
CA LEU A 167 3.10 -13.36 3.39
C LEU A 167 2.19 -13.79 4.55
N ASN A 168 2.64 -14.70 5.41
CA ASN A 168 1.89 -15.10 6.61
C ASN A 168 1.74 -13.95 7.61
N LEU A 169 2.80 -13.16 7.81
CA LEU A 169 2.78 -11.99 8.67
C LEU A 169 1.73 -10.98 8.19
N PHE A 170 1.65 -10.77 6.87
CA PHE A 170 0.73 -9.82 6.26
C PHE A 170 -0.61 -10.42 5.83
N GLU A 171 -0.98 -11.56 6.41
CA GLU A 171 -2.30 -12.14 6.22
C GLU A 171 -3.40 -11.20 6.74
N PHE A 172 -4.41 -10.98 5.89
CA PHE A 172 -5.53 -10.11 6.19
C PHE A 172 -6.46 -10.71 7.24
N GLY A 173 -7.06 -9.87 8.07
CA GLY A 173 -8.03 -10.28 9.07
C GLY A 173 -9.43 -10.50 8.49
N GLN A 174 -10.28 -11.20 9.25
CA GLN A 174 -11.62 -11.62 8.83
C GLN A 174 -12.48 -10.46 8.27
N ARG A 175 -12.41 -9.28 8.89
CA ARG A 175 -13.17 -8.10 8.44
C ARG A 175 -12.81 -7.68 7.01
N VAL A 176 -11.53 -7.71 6.66
CA VAL A 176 -11.06 -7.35 5.30
C VAL A 176 -11.52 -8.41 4.31
N TYR A 177 -11.42 -9.69 4.69
CA TYR A 177 -11.92 -10.82 3.89
C TYR A 177 -13.41 -10.69 3.56
N GLU A 178 -14.24 -10.42 4.57
CA GLU A 178 -15.69 -10.29 4.41
C GLU A 178 -16.07 -9.10 3.52
N ASN A 179 -15.45 -7.94 3.77
CA ASN A 179 -15.69 -6.74 2.96
C ASN A 179 -15.31 -6.97 1.49
N VAL A 180 -14.15 -7.56 1.22
CA VAL A 180 -13.72 -7.89 -0.14
C VAL A 180 -14.64 -8.93 -0.79
N ALA A 181 -15.11 -9.93 -0.05
CA ALA A 181 -16.07 -10.92 -0.56
C ALA A 181 -17.39 -10.25 -0.99
N LEU A 182 -17.91 -9.31 -0.20
CA LEU A 182 -19.10 -8.54 -0.55
C LEU A 182 -18.90 -7.73 -1.84
N ILE A 183 -17.74 -7.08 -1.99
CA ILE A 183 -17.42 -6.30 -3.19
C ILE A 183 -17.31 -7.21 -4.42
N LYS A 184 -16.61 -8.35 -4.30
CA LYS A 184 -16.51 -9.33 -5.39
C LYS A 184 -17.88 -9.82 -5.85
N ASN A 185 -18.78 -10.11 -4.91
CA ASN A 185 -20.14 -10.53 -5.22
C ASN A 185 -20.96 -9.43 -5.90
N ARG A 186 -20.75 -8.15 -5.54
CA ARG A 186 -21.41 -7.01 -6.20
C ARG A 186 -20.97 -6.84 -7.65
N LEU A 187 -19.69 -7.06 -7.94
CA LEU A 187 -19.18 -6.99 -9.32
C LEU A 187 -19.75 -8.14 -10.18
N ASN A 188 -19.97 -9.32 -9.57
CA ASN A 188 -20.56 -10.50 -10.21
C ASN A 188 -19.97 -10.80 -11.60
N ASP A 189 -18.65 -10.74 -11.70
CA ASP A 189 -17.93 -10.76 -12.97
C ASP A 189 -16.99 -11.96 -13.02
N PHE A 190 -17.24 -12.87 -13.96
CA PHE A 190 -16.52 -14.14 -14.12
C PHE A 190 -15.45 -14.11 -15.24
N SER A 191 -15.24 -12.96 -15.88
CA SER A 191 -14.20 -12.77 -16.91
C SER A 191 -12.78 -12.89 -16.32
N HIS A 192 -11.77 -12.98 -17.19
CA HIS A 192 -10.36 -12.80 -16.80
C HIS A 192 -10.15 -11.37 -16.29
N LYS A 193 -9.70 -11.22 -15.05
CA LYS A 193 -9.52 -9.93 -14.39
C LYS A 193 -8.13 -9.37 -14.66
N MET A 194 -8.02 -8.49 -15.65
CA MET A 194 -6.81 -7.72 -15.91
C MET A 194 -6.80 -6.47 -15.02
N CYS A 195 -5.99 -6.51 -13.98
CA CYS A 195 -5.85 -5.40 -13.04
C CYS A 195 -4.72 -4.47 -13.46
N VAL A 196 -4.90 -3.17 -13.21
CA VAL A 196 -3.90 -2.15 -13.52
C VAL A 196 -3.83 -1.17 -12.34
N HIS A 197 -2.64 -1.00 -11.79
CA HIS A 197 -2.37 -0.02 -10.75
C HIS A 197 -1.77 1.25 -11.36
N THR A 198 -2.50 2.34 -11.26
CA THR A 198 -2.16 3.66 -11.80
C THR A 198 -2.29 4.72 -10.70
N PRO A 199 -1.22 5.10 -9.97
CA PRO A 199 -1.34 6.16 -8.98
C PRO A 199 -1.43 7.49 -9.71
N PHE A 200 -2.62 8.09 -9.73
CA PHE A 200 -2.78 9.45 -10.22
C PHE A 200 -3.27 10.32 -9.07
N SER A 201 -2.39 10.58 -8.11
CA SER A 201 -2.57 11.64 -7.12
C SER A 201 -1.44 12.67 -7.20
N ASP A 202 -0.30 12.38 -6.58
CA ASP A 202 0.71 13.38 -6.19
C ASP A 202 2.05 13.24 -6.93
N TYR A 203 2.16 12.26 -7.83
CA TYR A 203 3.43 11.87 -8.47
C TYR A 203 3.49 12.21 -9.98
N VAL A 204 2.45 12.86 -10.52
CA VAL A 204 2.45 13.36 -11.91
C VAL A 204 3.62 14.34 -12.09
N GLY A 205 4.61 13.94 -12.89
CA GLY A 205 5.84 14.70 -13.13
C GLY A 205 7.06 14.29 -12.28
N LEU A 206 6.94 13.31 -11.38
CA LEU A 206 8.04 12.77 -10.57
C LEU A 206 8.52 11.38 -11.02
N GLY A 207 8.26 11.01 -12.27
CA GLY A 207 8.72 9.75 -12.89
C GLY A 207 7.64 8.68 -13.09
N ASP A 208 6.36 9.03 -12.88
CA ASP A 208 5.22 8.19 -13.22
C ASP A 208 5.09 7.95 -14.74
N THR A 209 4.39 6.87 -15.09
CA THR A 209 4.03 6.58 -16.48
C THR A 209 2.97 7.59 -16.95
N ALA A 210 3.22 8.25 -18.07
CA ALA A 210 2.30 9.22 -18.64
C ALA A 210 0.99 8.53 -19.05
N ILE A 211 -0.13 9.26 -19.04
CA ILE A 211 -1.45 8.66 -19.25
C ILE A 211 -1.60 7.97 -20.62
N ASN A 212 -0.94 8.49 -21.65
CA ASN A 212 -0.86 7.88 -22.97
C ASN A 212 -0.12 6.53 -22.90
N GLN A 213 1.04 6.50 -22.26
CA GLN A 213 1.83 5.28 -22.05
C GLN A 213 1.07 4.23 -21.23
N ILE A 214 0.25 4.65 -20.26
CA ILE A 214 -0.61 3.73 -19.50
C ILE A 214 -1.65 3.09 -20.43
N GLY A 215 -2.35 3.87 -21.26
CA GLY A 215 -3.33 3.30 -22.18
C GLY A 215 -2.69 2.41 -23.27
N GLU A 216 -1.50 2.77 -23.76
CA GLU A 216 -0.68 1.92 -24.64
C GLU A 216 -0.31 0.60 -23.95
N ALA A 217 0.15 0.64 -22.69
CA ALA A 217 0.50 -0.55 -21.93
C ALA A 217 -0.71 -1.46 -21.65
N ILE A 218 -1.88 -0.87 -21.39
CA ILE A 218 -3.16 -1.59 -21.23
C ILE A 218 -3.50 -2.35 -22.53
N GLN A 219 -3.43 -1.68 -23.68
CA GLN A 219 -3.74 -2.30 -24.97
C GLN A 219 -2.72 -3.39 -25.33
N TYR A 220 -1.43 -3.10 -25.16
CA TYR A 220 -0.35 -4.06 -25.37
C TYR A 220 -0.59 -5.33 -24.56
N LEU A 221 -0.81 -5.18 -23.25
CA LEU A 221 -1.00 -6.31 -22.36
C LEU A 221 -2.25 -7.09 -22.73
N ARG A 222 -3.37 -6.42 -23.03
CA ARG A 222 -4.61 -7.09 -23.45
C ARG A 222 -4.44 -7.96 -24.69
N ASN A 223 -3.64 -7.50 -25.67
CA ASN A 223 -3.33 -8.25 -26.89
C ASN A 223 -2.31 -9.38 -26.65
N PHE A 224 -1.43 -9.21 -25.65
CA PHE A 224 -0.40 -10.18 -25.30
C PHE A 224 -0.95 -11.32 -24.40
N LEU A 225 -1.84 -11.01 -23.46
CA LEU A 225 -2.38 -11.96 -22.46
C LEU A 225 -2.89 -13.28 -23.06
N PRO A 226 -3.67 -13.32 -24.15
CA PRO A 226 -4.15 -14.57 -24.73
C PRO A 226 -3.03 -15.53 -25.18
N ARG A 227 -1.82 -15.02 -25.42
CA ARG A 227 -0.67 -15.85 -25.85
C ARG A 227 0.01 -16.56 -24.69
N ILE A 228 -0.10 -16.02 -23.48
CA ILE A 228 0.60 -16.52 -22.29
C ILE A 228 -0.35 -17.17 -21.29
N VAL A 229 -1.59 -16.67 -21.19
CA VAL A 229 -2.62 -17.25 -20.33
C VAL A 229 -3.38 -18.24 -21.21
N LYS A 230 -3.17 -19.54 -20.96
CA LYS A 230 -3.91 -20.64 -21.62
C LYS A 230 -5.37 -20.72 -21.13
N SER A 231 -6.01 -19.57 -20.91
CA SER A 231 -7.40 -19.49 -20.49
C SER A 231 -8.30 -19.86 -21.67
N ARG A 232 -9.34 -20.66 -21.38
CA ARG A 232 -10.44 -20.92 -22.32
C ARG A 232 -11.48 -19.78 -22.32
N ILE A 233 -11.32 -18.80 -21.43
CA ILE A 233 -12.22 -17.67 -21.27
C ILE A 233 -11.73 -16.54 -22.17
N HIS A 234 -12.55 -16.16 -23.14
CA HIS A 234 -12.27 -15.05 -24.07
C HIS A 234 -12.78 -13.69 -23.56
N LEU A 235 -13.43 -13.67 -22.39
CA LEU A 235 -13.92 -12.46 -21.75
C LEU A 235 -12.85 -11.87 -20.83
N TYR A 236 -12.63 -10.57 -20.92
CA TYR A 236 -11.66 -9.82 -20.14
C TYR A 236 -12.30 -8.61 -19.50
N SER A 237 -12.02 -8.40 -18.23
CA SER A 237 -12.43 -7.17 -17.55
C SER A 237 -11.23 -6.42 -17.02
N LEU A 238 -11.28 -5.11 -17.21
CA LEU A 238 -10.24 -4.17 -16.80
C LEU A 238 -10.59 -3.61 -15.43
N LEU A 239 -9.70 -3.78 -14.46
CA LEU A 239 -9.87 -3.26 -13.10
C LEU A 239 -8.80 -2.21 -12.83
N LEU A 240 -9.20 -0.97 -12.59
CA LEU A 240 -8.30 0.18 -12.44
C LEU A 240 -8.19 0.61 -10.98
N PHE A 241 -6.98 0.48 -10.42
CA PHE A 241 -6.64 0.82 -9.02
C PHE A 241 -5.83 2.11 -8.93
N GLY A 242 -6.01 2.87 -7.85
CA GLY A 242 -5.17 4.03 -7.51
C GLY A 242 -5.44 5.29 -8.35
N MET A 243 -6.35 5.23 -9.32
CA MET A 243 -6.70 6.37 -10.17
C MET A 243 -7.69 7.29 -9.48
N GLU A 244 -7.40 8.60 -9.44
CA GLU A 244 -8.40 9.58 -9.04
C GLU A 244 -9.47 9.78 -10.13
N LYS A 245 -10.72 10.02 -9.70
CA LYS A 245 -11.88 10.19 -10.59
C LYS A 245 -11.66 11.22 -11.69
N LYS A 246 -10.90 12.28 -11.43
CA LYS A 246 -10.63 13.37 -12.38
C LYS A 246 -9.81 12.94 -13.60
N TYR A 247 -9.07 11.83 -13.53
CA TYR A 247 -8.22 11.33 -14.63
C TYR A 247 -8.84 10.19 -15.43
N ILE A 248 -9.96 9.63 -14.97
CA ILE A 248 -10.64 8.50 -15.62
C ILE A 248 -10.94 8.81 -17.08
N ASN A 249 -11.58 9.94 -17.36
CA ASN A 249 -11.98 10.32 -18.72
C ASN A 249 -10.77 10.49 -19.65
N SER A 250 -9.68 11.04 -19.13
CA SER A 250 -8.44 11.19 -19.90
C SER A 250 -7.83 9.84 -20.26
N LEU A 251 -7.89 8.84 -19.38
CA LEU A 251 -7.41 7.50 -19.69
C LEU A 251 -8.31 6.79 -20.70
N LYS A 252 -9.65 6.90 -20.55
CA LYS A 252 -10.62 6.31 -21.49
C LYS A 252 -10.42 6.72 -22.94
N ASN A 253 -9.88 7.92 -23.17
CA ASN A 253 -9.59 8.43 -24.51
C ASN A 253 -8.33 7.82 -25.14
N VAL A 254 -7.55 7.03 -24.40
CA VAL A 254 -6.26 6.49 -24.84
C VAL A 254 -6.35 5.01 -25.20
N TYR A 255 -7.06 4.20 -24.40
CA TYR A 255 -7.19 2.78 -24.67
C TYR A 255 -8.53 2.46 -25.34
N ASN A 256 -8.52 1.44 -26.19
CA ASN A 256 -9.75 0.96 -26.82
C ASN A 256 -10.61 0.17 -25.80
N GLU A 257 -11.67 0.80 -25.28
CA GLU A 257 -12.61 0.17 -24.34
C GLU A 257 -13.25 -1.12 -24.91
N SER A 258 -13.43 -1.23 -26.24
CA SER A 258 -14.02 -2.41 -26.87
C SER A 258 -13.19 -3.69 -26.74
N LEU A 259 -11.95 -3.59 -26.27
CA LEU A 259 -11.12 -4.76 -25.95
C LEU A 259 -11.54 -5.47 -24.66
N PHE A 260 -12.43 -4.87 -23.88
CA PHE A 260 -12.86 -5.34 -22.56
C PHE A 260 -14.38 -5.47 -22.49
N ASP A 261 -14.84 -6.55 -21.85
CA ASP A 261 -16.27 -6.81 -21.64
C ASP A 261 -16.82 -5.99 -20.47
N ASN A 262 -16.00 -5.75 -19.45
CA ASN A 262 -16.33 -4.85 -18.34
C ASN A 262 -15.12 -4.01 -17.95
N ILE A 263 -15.38 -2.79 -17.50
CA ILE A 263 -14.36 -1.87 -16.97
C ILE A 263 -14.85 -1.40 -15.62
N HIS A 264 -14.04 -1.65 -14.58
CA HIS A 264 -14.37 -1.31 -13.20
C HIS A 264 -13.34 -0.33 -12.64
N PHE A 265 -13.81 0.80 -12.12
CA PHE A 265 -12.98 1.80 -11.46
C PHE A 265 -13.03 1.55 -9.95
N MET A 266 -11.92 1.07 -9.37
CA MET A 266 -11.90 0.63 -7.97
C MET A 266 -12.11 1.78 -6.99
N VAL A 267 -11.82 3.02 -7.41
CA VAL A 267 -12.08 4.24 -6.64
C VAL A 267 -13.57 4.45 -6.33
N ASP A 268 -14.48 3.88 -7.12
CA ASP A 268 -15.92 3.98 -6.88
C ASP A 268 -16.43 2.99 -5.81
N LEU A 269 -15.56 2.07 -5.36
CA LEU A 269 -15.90 1.03 -4.38
C LEU A 269 -15.55 1.43 -2.94
N GLU A 270 -14.95 2.61 -2.75
CA GLU A 270 -14.59 3.19 -1.44
C GLU A 270 -13.81 2.23 -0.52
N MET A 271 -12.99 1.36 -1.11
CA MET A 271 -12.16 0.42 -0.37
C MET A 271 -11.05 1.15 0.39
N SER A 272 -10.78 0.70 1.61
CA SER A 272 -9.55 1.03 2.31
C SER A 272 -8.34 0.44 1.58
N ARG A 273 -7.15 0.99 1.82
CA ARG A 273 -5.92 0.54 1.19
C ARG A 273 -5.63 -0.96 1.39
N LEU A 274 -5.93 -1.51 2.56
CA LEU A 274 -5.74 -2.96 2.82
C LEU A 274 -6.80 -3.81 2.10
N GLU A 275 -8.02 -3.30 1.93
CA GLU A 275 -9.04 -3.94 1.11
C GLU A 275 -8.67 -3.91 -0.38
N GLU A 276 -8.09 -2.82 -0.89
CA GLU A 276 -7.57 -2.78 -2.27
C GLU A 276 -6.50 -3.85 -2.51
N LEU A 277 -5.52 -3.97 -1.61
CA LEU A 277 -4.48 -4.99 -1.69
C LEU A 277 -5.06 -6.41 -1.64
N HIS A 278 -5.98 -6.66 -0.71
CA HIS A 278 -6.61 -7.97 -0.58
C HIS A 278 -7.51 -8.31 -1.77
N PHE A 279 -8.25 -7.32 -2.27
CA PHE A 279 -9.08 -7.45 -3.45
C PHE A 279 -8.21 -7.80 -4.65
N ALA A 280 -7.10 -7.09 -4.87
CA ALA A 280 -6.18 -7.39 -5.95
C ALA A 280 -5.62 -8.81 -5.83
N GLN A 281 -5.14 -9.19 -4.64
CA GLN A 281 -4.63 -10.54 -4.35
C GLN A 281 -5.64 -11.64 -4.69
N LYS A 282 -6.95 -11.42 -4.45
CA LYS A 282 -7.99 -12.45 -4.59
C LYS A 282 -8.78 -12.40 -5.89
N SER A 283 -8.65 -11.33 -6.65
CA SER A 283 -9.49 -11.10 -7.84
C SER A 283 -8.67 -10.96 -9.11
N CYS A 284 -7.43 -10.48 -9.06
CA CYS A 284 -6.63 -10.26 -10.25
C CYS A 284 -6.10 -11.58 -10.82
N ASP A 285 -6.33 -11.80 -12.12
CA ASP A 285 -5.73 -12.91 -12.86
C ASP A 285 -4.41 -12.51 -13.51
N SER A 286 -4.20 -11.21 -13.70
CA SER A 286 -2.96 -10.58 -14.15
C SER A 286 -2.91 -9.15 -13.63
N LEU A 287 -1.72 -8.63 -13.35
CA LEU A 287 -1.55 -7.27 -12.82
C LEU A 287 -0.55 -6.47 -13.67
N LEU A 288 -0.89 -5.22 -14.00
CA LEU A 288 0.00 -4.25 -14.62
C LEU A 288 0.31 -3.11 -13.64
N LEU A 289 1.59 -2.93 -13.34
CA LEU A 289 2.09 -1.86 -12.49
C LEU A 289 2.67 -0.74 -13.35
N THR A 290 1.97 0.39 -13.45
CA THR A 290 2.44 1.55 -14.21
C THR A 290 3.23 2.55 -13.36
N ALA A 291 3.23 2.37 -12.05
CA ALA A 291 4.11 3.07 -11.11
C ALA A 291 4.75 2.05 -10.16
N SER A 292 5.57 1.22 -10.77
CA SER A 292 6.12 -0.01 -10.21
C SER A 292 7.02 0.20 -8.99
N LEU A 293 7.55 1.41 -8.81
CA LEU A 293 8.39 1.80 -7.67
C LEU A 293 7.60 2.28 -6.44
N THR A 294 6.27 2.38 -6.53
CA THR A 294 5.47 2.78 -5.36
C THR A 294 5.28 1.60 -4.40
N ALA A 295 5.30 1.87 -3.10
CA ALA A 295 5.06 0.84 -2.08
C ALA A 295 3.72 0.11 -2.27
N ASN A 296 2.69 0.82 -2.74
CA ASN A 296 1.39 0.22 -3.02
C ASN A 296 1.44 -0.76 -4.20
N ALA A 297 2.03 -0.35 -5.33
CA ALA A 297 2.20 -1.20 -6.50
C ALA A 297 2.97 -2.47 -6.16
N PHE A 298 4.07 -2.31 -5.40
CA PHE A 298 4.86 -3.44 -4.95
C PHE A 298 4.03 -4.42 -4.14
N TRP A 299 3.36 -3.98 -3.06
CA TRP A 299 2.59 -4.90 -2.23
C TRP A 299 1.41 -5.53 -2.96
N MET A 300 0.79 -4.79 -3.88
CA MET A 300 -0.29 -5.32 -4.72
C MET A 300 0.18 -6.53 -5.55
N GLY A 301 1.36 -6.44 -6.17
CA GLY A 301 1.96 -7.57 -6.88
C GLY A 301 2.54 -8.64 -5.95
N TYR A 302 3.31 -8.24 -4.94
CA TYR A 302 4.06 -9.16 -4.09
C TYR A 302 3.15 -10.09 -3.26
N LEU A 303 1.93 -9.65 -2.92
CA LEU A 303 0.94 -10.45 -2.21
C LEU A 303 0.15 -11.41 -3.13
N MET A 304 0.19 -11.24 -4.45
CA MET A 304 -0.49 -12.13 -5.38
C MET A 304 0.13 -13.53 -5.39
N PRO A 305 -0.65 -14.56 -5.75
CA PRO A 305 -0.11 -15.90 -5.99
C PRO A 305 1.00 -15.90 -7.05
N GLU A 306 2.03 -16.72 -6.84
CA GLU A 306 3.23 -16.77 -7.70
C GLU A 306 2.95 -17.26 -9.12
N ASP A 307 1.83 -17.95 -9.35
CA ASP A 307 1.39 -18.41 -10.68
C ASP A 307 0.68 -17.32 -11.49
N LYS A 308 0.39 -16.16 -10.89
CA LYS A 308 -0.28 -15.05 -11.57
C LYS A 308 0.76 -14.12 -12.22
N PRO A 309 0.64 -13.80 -13.51
CA PRO A 309 1.60 -12.94 -14.18
C PRO A 309 1.46 -11.48 -13.74
N ILE A 310 2.59 -10.92 -13.31
CA ILE A 310 2.71 -9.51 -12.90
C ILE A 310 3.60 -8.81 -13.91
N PHE A 311 3.07 -7.76 -14.52
CA PHE A 311 3.73 -6.89 -15.48
C PHE A 311 4.07 -5.57 -14.83
N PHE A 312 5.16 -4.96 -15.24
CA PHE A 312 5.47 -3.61 -14.84
C PHE A 312 6.12 -2.82 -15.95
N VAL A 313 5.77 -1.54 -16.04
CA VAL A 313 6.49 -0.60 -16.91
C VAL A 313 7.84 -0.32 -16.26
N ARG A 314 8.93 -0.61 -16.98
CA ARG A 314 10.28 -0.33 -16.49
C ARG A 314 10.47 1.18 -16.36
N LYS A 315 10.93 1.61 -15.20
CA LYS A 315 11.33 2.99 -14.97
C LYS A 315 12.80 3.05 -14.55
N LYS A 316 13.51 3.99 -15.17
CA LYS A 316 14.89 4.34 -14.87
C LYS A 316 14.89 5.76 -14.36
N TRP A 317 15.07 5.93 -13.05
CA TRP A 317 15.07 7.23 -12.42
C TRP A 317 16.50 7.70 -12.17
N GLN A 318 16.77 8.94 -12.56
CA GLN A 318 17.93 9.68 -12.11
C GLN A 318 17.45 10.72 -11.11
N LEU A 319 17.56 10.39 -9.82
CA LEU A 319 17.20 11.31 -8.75
C LEU A 319 18.42 12.15 -8.38
N ASN A 320 18.36 13.45 -8.59
CA ASN A 320 19.26 14.37 -7.91
C ASN A 320 18.62 14.79 -6.58
N ARG A 321 19.04 14.18 -5.47
CA ARG A 321 18.65 14.61 -4.13
C ARG A 321 19.87 15.04 -3.35
N TYR A 322 19.79 16.22 -2.74
CA TYR A 322 20.86 16.78 -1.90
C TYR A 322 22.22 16.85 -2.62
N GLY A 323 22.22 17.15 -3.92
CA GLY A 323 23.44 17.23 -4.73
C GLY A 323 24.08 15.89 -5.08
N LYS A 324 23.39 14.76 -4.85
CA LYS A 324 23.83 13.42 -5.25
C LYS A 324 22.88 12.85 -6.30
N ASN A 325 23.48 12.30 -7.36
CA ASN A 325 22.77 11.57 -8.39
C ASN A 325 22.62 10.10 -7.95
N PHE A 326 21.37 9.65 -7.87
CA PHE A 326 21.02 8.25 -7.64
C PHE A 326 20.36 7.70 -8.88
N TYR A 327 20.84 6.55 -9.33
CA TYR A 327 20.20 5.78 -10.37
C TYR A 327 19.35 4.69 -9.73
N LEU A 328 18.10 4.61 -10.14
CA LEU A 328 17.17 3.58 -9.68
C LEU A 328 16.54 2.95 -10.92
N ASP A 329 16.78 1.65 -11.10
CA ASP A 329 16.11 0.85 -12.12
C ASP A 329 15.08 -0.05 -11.45
N SER A 330 13.81 0.10 -11.82
CA SER A 330 12.74 -0.78 -11.33
C SER A 330 13.04 -2.27 -11.55
N ARG A 331 13.81 -2.65 -12.57
CA ARG A 331 14.18 -4.06 -12.81
C ARG A 331 15.08 -4.63 -11.72
N GLU A 332 15.89 -3.80 -11.07
CA GLU A 332 16.80 -4.21 -9.99
C GLU A 332 16.10 -4.25 -8.62
N ASN A 333 14.95 -3.57 -8.50
CA ASN A 333 14.25 -3.36 -7.24
C ASN A 333 12.94 -4.14 -7.11
N LEU A 334 12.59 -4.92 -8.14
CA LEU A 334 11.39 -5.75 -8.19
C LEU A 334 11.76 -7.22 -8.38
N PRO A 335 10.89 -8.16 -7.94
CA PRO A 335 11.13 -9.59 -8.12
C PRO A 335 11.47 -9.96 -9.56
N SER A 336 12.48 -10.80 -9.73
CA SER A 336 13.06 -11.12 -11.04
C SER A 336 12.12 -11.87 -11.98
N ASP A 337 11.15 -12.58 -11.40
CA ASP A 337 10.09 -13.33 -12.08
C ASP A 337 8.97 -12.43 -12.64
N TRP A 338 8.89 -11.16 -12.21
CA TRP A 338 7.93 -10.21 -12.78
C TRP A 338 8.35 -9.82 -14.19
N ILE A 339 7.36 -9.62 -15.05
CA ILE A 339 7.54 -9.40 -16.49
C ILE A 339 7.67 -7.92 -16.77
N THR A 340 8.78 -7.54 -17.39
CA THR A 340 9.06 -6.15 -17.72
C THR A 340 8.43 -5.76 -19.05
N ILE A 341 7.78 -4.59 -19.08
CA ILE A 341 7.39 -3.86 -20.29
C ILE A 341 8.36 -2.70 -20.43
N GLU A 342 9.21 -2.75 -21.45
CA GLU A 342 10.15 -1.66 -21.72
C GLU A 342 9.37 -0.43 -22.25
N GLU A 343 9.70 0.75 -21.73
CA GLU A 343 9.02 2.00 -22.10
C GLU A 343 9.13 2.30 -23.60
N GLU A 344 10.26 1.90 -24.23
CA GLU A 344 10.48 2.00 -25.67
C GLU A 344 9.49 1.19 -26.52
N TRP A 345 8.84 0.17 -25.94
CA TRP A 345 7.81 -0.62 -26.63
C TRP A 345 6.48 0.12 -26.73
N LEU A 346 6.23 1.08 -25.83
CA LEU A 346 4.99 1.83 -25.77
C LEU A 346 4.93 2.91 -26.86
N HIS A 347 6.08 3.46 -27.26
CA HIS A 347 6.17 4.52 -28.28
C HIS A 347 6.17 4.07 -29.76
N LYS A 348 6.00 2.78 -30.05
CA LYS A 348 6.20 2.22 -31.41
C LYS A 348 4.91 1.81 -32.15
N HIS A 349 3.75 2.08 -31.60
CA HIS A 349 2.44 1.72 -32.16
C HIS A 349 1.48 2.91 -32.04
#